data_AF-A0A1C5AWD0-F1
#
_entry.id   AF-A0A1C5AWD0-F1
#
_cell.length_a   1.000
_cell.length_b   1.000
_cell.length_c   1.000
_cell.angle_alpha   90.00
_cell.angle_beta   90.00
_cell.angle_gamma   90.00
#
_symmetry.space_group_name_H-M   'P 1'
#
loop_
_entity.id
_entity.type
_entity.pdbx_description
1 polymer ?
#
loop_
_entity_poly.entity_id
_entity_poly.type
_entity_poly.pdbx_seq_one_letter_code
_entity_poly.pdbx_strand_id
1 'polypeptide(L)'
;MSNKNPKAKRLAAAYGLRYAEALGVIREDSDLTEELAEELEISRAEAERRIEEQYAAARQRADEQGVSFRTALAEIRAEQFRRIQHEALAKAEPSIEDLLREAIQSHCNNQMAGEPIEVEGEGEDNLHVSGLNFNEVELPRERVDEIGVQAIDPDFDTLIWDSAEAYDGTTEVGTAEVRASVTFDGFMLKAATYGEHEVTVTDFDWNDHVSYVGFEREVVLTFQVTVQDRSIDSIEFMGATEGQPVPDVHYRR
;
A
#
# COMPACT_ATOMS: atom_id res chain seq x y z
N MET A 1 9.80 42.41 -44.73
CA MET A 1 10.35 42.61 -43.37
C MET A 1 9.87 41.47 -42.51
N SER A 2 10.76 40.65 -41.95
CA SER A 2 10.35 39.50 -41.13
C SER A 2 9.78 39.99 -39.79
N ASN A 3 8.55 39.58 -39.48
CA ASN A 3 7.87 39.98 -38.25
C ASN A 3 8.51 39.21 -37.08
N LYS A 4 9.34 39.89 -36.29
CA LYS A 4 10.05 39.29 -35.16
C LYS A 4 9.04 38.83 -34.09
N ASN A 5 9.28 37.66 -33.49
CA ASN A 5 8.48 37.11 -32.40
C ASN A 5 8.44 38.12 -31.22
N PRO A 6 7.25 38.60 -30.82
CA PRO A 6 7.14 39.63 -29.79
C PRO A 6 7.56 39.15 -28.40
N LYS A 7 7.37 37.86 -28.05
CA LYS A 7 7.87 37.30 -26.78
C LYS A 7 9.41 37.34 -26.76
N ALA A 8 10.08 36.96 -27.85
CA ALA A 8 11.55 36.95 -27.91
C ALA A 8 12.14 38.36 -27.82
N LYS A 9 11.46 39.34 -28.41
CA LYS A 9 11.86 40.74 -28.30
C LYS A 9 11.73 41.26 -26.85
N ARG A 10 10.66 40.89 -26.13
CA ARG A 10 10.48 41.27 -24.72
C ARG A 10 11.53 40.62 -23.83
N LEU A 11 11.75 39.31 -23.97
CA LEU A 11 12.74 38.56 -23.19
C LEU A 11 14.16 39.12 -23.42
N ALA A 12 14.53 39.37 -24.69
CA ALA A 12 15.82 39.97 -25.03
C ALA A 12 16.04 41.35 -24.39
N ALA A 13 15.00 42.20 -24.40
CA ALA A 13 15.07 43.52 -23.79
C ALA A 13 15.11 43.46 -22.25
N ALA A 14 14.29 42.61 -21.64
CA ALA A 14 14.16 42.50 -20.19
C ALA A 14 15.43 41.94 -19.54
N TYR A 15 16.09 40.97 -20.18
CA TYR A 15 17.23 40.24 -19.61
C TYR A 15 18.55 40.50 -20.34
N GLY A 16 18.62 41.51 -21.21
CA GLY A 16 19.85 41.89 -21.92
C GLY A 16 20.41 40.80 -22.83
N LEU A 17 19.56 39.95 -23.40
CA LEU A 17 19.96 38.84 -24.27
C LEU A 17 20.02 39.25 -25.74
N ARG A 18 20.78 38.52 -26.56
CA ARG A 18 20.66 38.63 -28.02
C ARG A 18 19.31 38.04 -28.43
N TYR A 19 18.68 38.65 -29.45
CA TYR A 19 17.38 38.17 -29.95
C TYR A 19 17.39 36.68 -30.37
N ALA A 20 18.51 36.17 -30.91
CA ALA A 20 18.65 34.76 -31.27
C ALA A 20 18.71 33.84 -30.04
N GLU A 21 19.32 34.28 -28.95
CA GLU A 21 19.37 33.54 -27.67
C GLU A 21 17.97 33.49 -27.05
N ALA A 22 17.27 34.64 -27.03
CA ALA A 22 15.89 34.72 -26.56
C ALA A 22 14.92 33.87 -27.40
N LEU A 23 15.15 33.75 -28.70
CA LEU A 23 14.34 32.92 -29.59
C LEU A 23 14.56 31.42 -29.34
N GLY A 24 15.79 31.02 -28.97
CA GLY A 24 16.11 29.65 -28.57
C GLY A 24 15.39 29.25 -27.29
N VAL A 25 15.44 30.12 -26.28
CA VAL A 25 14.76 29.93 -24.99
C VAL A 25 13.26 29.72 -25.20
N ILE A 26 12.58 30.61 -25.93
CA ILE A 26 11.11 30.52 -26.12
C ILE A 26 10.64 29.26 -26.86
N ARG A 27 11.46 28.72 -27.77
CA ARG A 27 11.11 27.46 -28.44
C ARG A 27 11.13 26.30 -27.45
N GLU A 28 12.18 26.23 -26.64
CA GLU A 28 12.29 25.25 -25.55
C GLU A 28 11.17 25.44 -24.51
N ASP A 29 10.76 26.67 -24.24
CA ASP A 29 9.74 26.98 -23.22
C ASP A 29 8.32 26.59 -23.62
N SER A 30 7.97 26.62 -24.91
CA SER A 30 6.63 26.22 -25.35
C SER A 30 6.37 24.76 -25.01
N ASP A 31 7.37 23.91 -25.26
CA ASP A 31 7.31 22.47 -25.02
C ASP A 31 7.37 22.20 -23.50
N LEU A 32 8.29 22.87 -22.79
CA LEU A 32 8.41 22.78 -21.33
C LEU A 32 7.17 23.27 -20.56
N THR A 33 6.45 24.26 -21.08
CA THR A 33 5.23 24.75 -20.42
C THR A 33 4.13 23.69 -20.42
N GLU A 34 3.99 22.97 -21.54
CA GLU A 34 2.99 21.90 -21.66
C GLU A 34 3.38 20.70 -20.79
N GLU A 35 4.65 20.29 -20.83
CA GLU A 35 5.19 19.21 -19.99
C GLU A 35 5.04 19.51 -18.48
N LEU A 36 5.43 20.72 -18.04
CA LEU A 36 5.33 21.12 -16.63
C LEU A 36 3.87 21.24 -16.15
N ALA A 37 2.96 21.64 -17.03
CA ALA A 37 1.53 21.73 -16.70
C ALA A 37 0.92 20.34 -16.51
N GLU A 38 1.30 19.37 -17.35
CA GLU A 38 0.86 17.97 -17.23
C GLU A 38 1.48 17.29 -16.00
N GLU A 39 2.80 17.35 -15.84
CA GLU A 39 3.52 16.66 -14.76
C GLU A 39 3.10 17.12 -13.36
N LEU A 40 2.80 18.42 -13.20
CA LEU A 40 2.43 19.00 -11.91
C LEU A 40 0.92 19.16 -11.73
N GLU A 41 0.10 18.73 -12.70
CA GLU A 41 -1.35 18.93 -12.73
C GLU A 41 -1.78 20.40 -12.48
N ILE A 42 -1.03 21.35 -13.03
CA ILE A 42 -1.30 22.79 -12.89
C ILE A 42 -1.79 23.41 -14.19
N SER A 43 -2.43 24.59 -14.09
CA SER A 43 -2.83 25.32 -15.29
C SER A 43 -1.62 25.76 -16.12
N ARG A 44 -1.76 25.77 -17.44
CA ARG A 44 -0.73 26.30 -18.36
C ARG A 44 -0.26 27.71 -17.99
N ALA A 45 -1.18 28.58 -17.56
CA ALA A 45 -0.84 29.94 -17.14
C ALA A 45 0.04 29.97 -15.88
N GLU A 46 -0.18 29.04 -14.95
CA GLU A 46 0.66 28.89 -13.77
C GLU A 46 2.03 28.30 -14.11
N ALA A 47 2.09 27.35 -15.05
CA ALA A 47 3.34 26.84 -15.60
C ALA A 47 4.16 27.95 -16.28
N GLU A 48 3.54 28.80 -17.11
CA GLU A 48 4.21 29.97 -17.72
C GLU A 48 4.78 30.92 -16.65
N ARG A 49 4.01 31.19 -15.57
CA ARG A 49 4.48 32.05 -14.46
C ARG A 49 5.70 31.45 -13.76
N ARG A 50 5.69 30.14 -13.48
CA ARG A 50 6.84 29.46 -12.84
C ARG A 50 8.08 29.48 -13.73
N ILE A 51 7.92 29.34 -15.05
CA ILE A 51 9.03 29.45 -16.00
C ILE A 51 9.58 30.89 -16.02
N GLU A 52 8.72 31.91 -15.95
CA GLU A 52 9.16 33.30 -15.92
C GLU A 52 9.93 33.65 -14.62
N GLU A 53 9.53 33.09 -13.48
CA GLU A 53 10.28 33.18 -12.21
C GLU A 53 11.69 32.56 -12.33
N GLN A 54 11.83 31.45 -13.06
CA GLN A 54 13.16 30.84 -13.31
C GLN A 54 14.08 31.78 -14.09
N TYR A 55 13.57 32.64 -14.99
CA TYR A 55 14.43 33.57 -15.74
C TYR A 55 15.04 34.64 -14.86
N ALA A 56 14.29 35.16 -13.88
CA ALA A 56 14.83 36.13 -12.93
C ALA A 56 15.98 35.51 -12.13
N ALA A 57 15.78 34.28 -11.62
CA ALA A 57 16.81 33.52 -10.92
C ALA A 57 18.01 33.17 -11.82
N ALA A 58 17.77 32.77 -13.07
CA ALA A 58 18.82 32.45 -14.05
C ALA A 58 19.68 33.67 -14.39
N ARG A 59 19.06 34.84 -14.51
CA ARG A 59 19.79 36.09 -14.75
C ARG A 59 20.69 36.44 -13.57
N GLN A 60 20.16 36.40 -12.36
CA GLN A 60 20.94 36.66 -11.15
C GLN A 60 22.12 35.70 -11.04
N ARG A 61 21.89 34.39 -11.21
CA ARG A 61 22.94 33.37 -11.13
C ARG A 61 23.98 33.51 -12.23
N ALA A 62 23.57 33.87 -13.45
CA ALA A 62 24.50 34.15 -14.55
C ALA A 62 25.44 35.32 -14.24
N ASP A 63 24.90 36.40 -13.66
CA ASP A 63 25.68 37.58 -13.26
C ASP A 63 26.63 37.26 -12.08
N GLU A 64 26.17 36.49 -11.09
CA GLU A 64 26.98 36.08 -9.91
C GLU A 64 28.14 35.13 -10.27
N GLN A 65 27.91 34.19 -11.19
CA GLN A 65 28.88 33.14 -11.52
C GLN A 65 29.69 33.46 -12.78
N GLY A 66 29.37 34.53 -13.50
CA GLY A 66 30.02 34.90 -14.76
C GLY A 66 29.78 33.89 -15.90
N VAL A 67 28.65 33.19 -15.88
CA VAL A 67 28.26 32.20 -16.90
C VAL A 67 27.20 32.76 -17.84
N SER A 68 26.93 32.06 -18.96
CA SER A 68 25.86 32.48 -19.87
C SER A 68 24.48 32.27 -19.22
N PHE A 69 23.51 33.13 -19.56
CA PHE A 69 22.12 32.97 -19.11
C PHE A 69 21.55 31.57 -19.40
N ARG A 70 21.88 31.01 -20.57
CA ARG A 70 21.42 29.66 -20.96
C ARG A 70 22.01 28.58 -20.05
N THR A 71 23.28 28.72 -19.67
CA THR A 71 23.96 27.82 -18.73
C THR A 71 23.29 27.89 -17.35
N ALA A 72 23.12 29.10 -16.82
CA ALA A 72 22.47 29.31 -15.52
C ALA A 72 21.02 28.79 -15.50
N LEU A 73 20.25 29.00 -16.58
CA LEU A 73 18.89 28.50 -16.71
C LEU A 73 18.85 26.96 -16.75
N ALA A 74 19.76 26.32 -17.48
CA ALA A 74 19.86 24.86 -17.52
C ALA A 74 20.20 24.26 -16.15
N GLU A 75 21.08 24.91 -15.39
CA GLU A 75 21.43 24.49 -14.03
C GLU A 75 20.25 24.61 -13.05
N ILE A 76 19.53 25.73 -13.09
CA ILE A 76 18.31 25.92 -12.26
C ILE A 76 17.27 24.87 -12.58
N ARG A 77 17.04 24.57 -13.86
CA ARG A 77 16.12 23.50 -14.28
C ARG A 77 16.56 22.15 -13.77
N ALA A 78 17.85 21.82 -13.87
CA ALA A 78 18.40 20.57 -13.35
C ALA A 78 18.27 20.47 -11.82
N GLU A 79 18.46 21.58 -11.09
CA GLU A 79 18.23 21.64 -9.63
C GLU A 79 16.77 21.42 -9.27
N GLN A 80 15.84 22.09 -9.97
CA GLN A 80 14.41 21.91 -9.73
C GLN A 80 13.96 20.50 -10.05
N PHE A 81 14.42 19.92 -11.16
CA PHE A 81 14.10 18.54 -11.51
C PHE A 81 14.60 17.55 -10.45
N ARG A 82 15.85 17.69 -9.97
CA ARG A 82 16.36 16.88 -8.85
C ARG A 82 15.51 17.05 -7.59
N ARG A 83 15.06 18.27 -7.29
CA ARG A 83 14.20 18.54 -6.15
C ARG A 83 12.83 17.88 -6.30
N ILE A 84 12.19 18.00 -7.46
CA ILE A 84 10.90 17.34 -7.76
C ILE A 84 11.07 15.82 -7.65
N GLN A 85 12.13 15.25 -8.22
CA GLN A 85 12.42 13.82 -8.08
C GLN A 85 12.62 13.41 -6.63
N HIS A 86 13.34 14.21 -5.84
CA HIS A 86 13.53 13.91 -4.42
C HIS A 86 12.24 14.06 -3.59
N GLU A 87 11.42 15.06 -3.89
CA GLU A 87 10.09 15.23 -3.28
C GLU A 87 9.15 14.09 -3.70
N ALA A 88 9.20 13.65 -4.96
CA ALA A 88 8.44 12.52 -5.47
C ALA A 88 8.90 11.20 -4.86
N LEU A 89 10.21 10.99 -4.70
CA LEU A 89 10.77 9.82 -4.02
C LEU A 89 10.42 9.81 -2.53
N ALA A 90 10.51 10.97 -1.86
CA ALA A 90 10.08 11.10 -0.47
C ALA A 90 8.56 10.88 -0.30
N LYS A 91 7.77 11.22 -1.32
CA LYS A 91 6.33 10.95 -1.36
C LYS A 91 6.00 9.52 -1.79
N ALA A 92 6.94 8.82 -2.44
CA ALA A 92 6.83 7.43 -2.86
C ALA A 92 7.25 6.44 -1.76
N GLU A 93 7.71 6.93 -0.61
CA GLU A 93 7.90 6.07 0.55
C GLU A 93 6.53 5.49 0.94
N PRO A 94 6.39 4.15 0.99
CA PRO A 94 5.13 3.52 1.35
C PRO A 94 4.73 3.97 2.75
N SER A 95 3.44 4.24 2.94
CA SER A 95 2.92 4.51 4.28
C SER A 95 3.03 3.26 5.16
N ILE A 96 2.98 3.43 6.49
CA ILE A 96 2.92 2.28 7.41
C ILE A 96 1.71 1.39 7.08
N GLU A 97 0.60 2.00 6.67
CA GLU A 97 -0.58 1.26 6.23
C GLU A 97 -0.30 0.40 5.00
N ASP A 98 0.38 0.94 3.97
CA ASP A 98 0.77 0.18 2.77
C ASP A 98 1.68 -1.01 3.14
N LEU A 99 2.66 -0.77 4.02
CA LEU A 99 3.57 -1.79 4.53
C LEU A 99 2.83 -2.90 5.30
N LEU A 100 1.87 -2.53 6.14
CA LEU A 100 1.03 -3.47 6.89
C LEU A 100 0.14 -4.29 5.96
N ARG A 101 -0.52 -3.66 4.97
CA ARG A 101 -1.35 -4.35 3.98
C ARG A 101 -0.56 -5.43 3.24
N GLU A 102 0.63 -5.08 2.75
CA GLU A 102 1.51 -6.03 2.06
C GLU A 102 1.98 -7.16 2.98
N ALA A 103 2.43 -6.84 4.19
CA ALA A 103 2.94 -7.81 5.14
C ALA A 103 1.86 -8.79 5.62
N ILE A 104 0.68 -8.28 5.98
CA ILE A 104 -0.46 -9.11 6.40
C ILE A 104 -0.90 -10.02 5.26
N GLN A 105 -1.09 -9.49 4.04
CA GLN A 105 -1.48 -10.31 2.88
C GLN A 105 -0.46 -11.43 2.63
N SER A 106 0.82 -11.11 2.71
CA SER A 106 1.91 -12.07 2.54
C SER A 106 1.90 -13.13 3.65
N HIS A 107 1.70 -12.73 4.91
CA HIS A 107 1.66 -13.65 6.05
C HIS A 107 0.47 -14.61 5.95
N CYS A 108 -0.73 -14.10 5.62
CA CYS A 108 -1.92 -14.92 5.40
C CYS A 108 -1.70 -15.97 4.30
N ASN A 109 -1.16 -15.57 3.16
CA ASN A 109 -0.97 -16.46 2.02
C ASN A 109 0.17 -17.48 2.20
N ASN A 110 1.25 -17.09 2.88
CA ASN A 110 2.47 -17.88 2.92
C ASN A 110 2.68 -18.65 4.24
N GLN A 111 2.07 -18.20 5.34
CA GLN A 111 2.30 -18.78 6.67
C GLN A 111 1.03 -19.30 7.34
N MET A 112 -0.16 -18.86 6.92
CA MET A 112 -1.42 -19.32 7.53
C MET A 112 -2.19 -20.29 6.63
N ALA A 113 -2.25 -20.02 5.32
CA ALA A 113 -2.92 -20.91 4.38
C ALA A 113 -2.25 -22.29 4.33
N GLY A 114 -3.04 -23.34 4.55
CA GLY A 114 -2.61 -24.74 4.62
C GLY A 114 -2.22 -25.20 6.03
N GLU A 115 -2.17 -24.31 7.02
CA GLU A 115 -1.82 -24.68 8.39
C GLU A 115 -3.04 -25.22 9.16
N PRO A 116 -2.83 -26.21 10.06
CA PRO A 116 -3.88 -26.73 10.92
C PRO A 116 -4.25 -25.71 12.01
N ILE A 117 -5.49 -25.78 12.48
CA ILE A 117 -5.93 -25.03 13.66
C ILE A 117 -5.50 -25.76 14.92
N GLU A 118 -5.10 -24.99 15.94
CA GLU A 118 -4.85 -25.52 17.28
C GLU A 118 -6.15 -26.10 17.87
N VAL A 119 -6.14 -27.41 18.16
CA VAL A 119 -7.22 -28.06 18.90
C VAL A 119 -6.81 -28.14 20.36
N GLU A 120 -7.52 -27.44 21.23
CA GLU A 120 -7.37 -27.60 22.68
C GLU A 120 -7.69 -29.06 23.06
N GLY A 121 -6.66 -29.88 23.20
CA GLY A 121 -6.80 -31.26 23.66
C GLY A 121 -6.86 -31.32 25.19
N GLU A 122 -7.88 -31.97 25.76
CA GLU A 122 -8.03 -32.27 27.20
C GLU A 122 -7.01 -33.31 27.74
N GLY A 123 -5.79 -33.35 27.23
CA GLY A 123 -4.74 -34.28 27.63
C GLY A 123 -3.69 -33.64 28.51
N GLU A 124 -3.59 -34.07 29.78
CA GLU A 124 -2.58 -33.60 30.76
C GLU A 124 -1.11 -33.86 30.36
N ASP A 125 -0.85 -34.59 29.26
CA ASP A 125 0.49 -34.98 28.81
C ASP A 125 0.90 -34.36 27.45
N ASN A 126 0.19 -33.33 26.95
CA ASN A 126 0.37 -32.82 25.58
C ASN A 126 1.69 -32.06 25.36
N LEU A 127 2.62 -32.72 24.67
CA LEU A 127 3.67 -32.12 23.85
C LEU A 127 3.06 -31.04 22.93
N HIS A 128 3.70 -29.86 22.87
CA HIS A 128 3.51 -28.76 21.92
C HIS A 128 2.40 -28.98 20.89
N VAL A 129 1.21 -28.44 21.14
CA VAL A 129 0.18 -28.32 20.10
C VAL A 129 0.67 -27.22 19.15
N SER A 130 1.03 -27.59 17.93
CA SER A 130 1.38 -26.67 16.85
C SER A 130 0.13 -26.40 16.01
N GLY A 131 -0.25 -25.14 15.85
CA GLY A 131 -1.37 -24.75 15.00
C GLY A 131 -1.69 -23.27 15.14
N LEU A 132 -2.61 -22.78 14.30
CA LEU A 132 -3.11 -21.40 14.38
C LEU A 132 -4.18 -21.29 15.46
N ASN A 133 -4.12 -20.23 16.28
CA ASN A 133 -5.09 -19.98 17.34
C ASN A 133 -6.41 -19.37 16.79
N PHE A 134 -7.43 -20.21 16.66
CA PHE A 134 -8.82 -19.82 16.37
C PHE A 134 -9.78 -20.27 17.50
N ASN A 135 -9.32 -20.23 18.76
CA ASN A 135 -10.13 -20.69 19.91
C ASN A 135 -11.30 -19.75 20.24
N GLU A 136 -11.22 -18.48 19.84
CA GLU A 136 -12.30 -17.50 20.03
C GLU A 136 -13.24 -17.38 18.82
N VAL A 137 -13.22 -18.37 17.91
CA VAL A 137 -14.11 -18.46 16.75
C VAL A 137 -14.99 -19.70 16.88
N GLU A 138 -16.31 -19.57 16.66
CA GLU A 138 -17.23 -20.71 16.68
C GLU A 138 -16.99 -21.62 15.46
N LEU A 139 -16.22 -22.69 15.68
CA LEU A 139 -15.89 -23.71 14.68
C LEU A 139 -16.66 -25.01 14.98
N PRO A 140 -17.12 -25.77 13.95
CA PRO A 140 -17.86 -27.02 14.12
C PRO A 140 -16.97 -28.22 14.53
N ARG A 141 -16.11 -28.03 15.55
CA ARG A 141 -15.10 -28.98 16.03
C ARG A 141 -15.67 -30.33 16.50
N GLU A 142 -16.96 -30.38 16.85
CA GLU A 142 -17.64 -31.63 17.25
C GLU A 142 -17.93 -32.57 16.07
N ARG A 143 -17.88 -32.05 14.84
CA ARG A 143 -18.32 -32.78 13.63
C ARG A 143 -17.28 -32.79 12.52
N VAL A 144 -16.40 -31.79 12.50
CA VAL A 144 -15.32 -31.67 11.52
C VAL A 144 -13.99 -31.93 12.25
N ASP A 145 -13.35 -33.02 11.86
CA ASP A 145 -12.02 -33.40 12.30
C ASP A 145 -10.95 -32.72 11.43
N GLU A 146 -9.76 -32.52 12.00
CA GLU A 146 -8.57 -31.98 11.31
C GLU A 146 -8.83 -30.66 10.57
N ILE A 147 -9.45 -29.70 11.25
CA ILE A 147 -9.76 -28.40 10.64
C ILE A 147 -8.46 -27.65 10.30
N GLY A 148 -8.34 -27.24 9.03
CA GLY A 148 -7.25 -26.43 8.50
C GLY A 148 -7.75 -25.11 7.91
N VAL A 149 -6.85 -24.16 7.74
CA VAL A 149 -7.12 -22.92 7.00
C VAL A 149 -6.85 -23.17 5.52
N GLN A 150 -7.86 -23.04 4.67
CA GLN A 150 -7.69 -23.18 3.22
C GLN A 150 -7.29 -21.85 2.58
N ALA A 151 -7.98 -20.76 2.93
CA ALA A 151 -7.75 -19.43 2.37
C ALA A 151 -8.16 -18.34 3.37
N ILE A 152 -7.57 -17.16 3.21
CA ILE A 152 -7.87 -15.97 4.00
C ILE A 152 -7.98 -14.78 3.05
N ASP A 153 -9.08 -14.03 3.13
CA ASP A 153 -9.33 -12.80 2.37
C ASP A 153 -9.49 -11.60 3.32
N PRO A 154 -8.42 -10.84 3.63
CA PRO A 154 -8.47 -9.69 4.52
C PRO A 154 -9.17 -8.48 3.89
N ASP A 155 -10.11 -7.86 4.61
CA ASP A 155 -10.71 -6.57 4.28
C ASP A 155 -9.86 -5.43 4.85
N PHE A 156 -8.87 -5.00 4.06
CA PHE A 156 -7.94 -3.96 4.48
C PHE A 156 -8.57 -2.58 4.69
N ASP A 157 -9.82 -2.34 4.28
CA ASP A 157 -10.51 -1.09 4.63
C ASP A 157 -10.92 -1.07 6.13
N THR A 158 -10.78 -2.22 6.80
CA THR A 158 -10.99 -2.38 8.25
C THR A 158 -9.68 -2.46 9.04
N LEU A 159 -8.53 -2.28 8.38
CA LEU A 159 -7.23 -2.35 9.03
C LEU A 159 -7.10 -1.24 10.10
N ILE A 160 -6.87 -1.66 11.34
CA ILE A 160 -6.59 -0.79 12.48
C ILE A 160 -5.17 -1.08 12.95
N TRP A 161 -4.35 -0.04 13.10
CA TRP A 161 -3.01 -0.11 13.66
C TRP A 161 -2.96 0.64 14.99
N ASP A 162 -2.63 -0.06 16.07
CA ASP A 162 -2.38 0.52 17.39
C ASP A 162 -0.89 0.41 17.74
N SER A 163 -0.19 1.53 17.66
CA SER A 163 1.24 1.62 18.01
C SER A 163 1.38 1.71 19.53
N ALA A 164 1.90 0.64 20.15
CA ALA A 164 1.99 0.53 21.60
C ALA A 164 3.25 1.21 22.15
N GLU A 165 4.39 1.06 21.49
CA GLU A 165 5.69 1.56 21.98
C GLU A 165 6.64 1.92 20.84
N ALA A 166 7.28 3.10 20.95
CA ALA A 166 8.33 3.55 20.05
C ALA A 166 9.70 3.48 20.75
N TYR A 167 10.60 2.65 20.24
CA TYR A 167 11.97 2.47 20.71
C TYR A 167 12.93 3.25 19.82
N ASP A 168 13.80 4.06 20.43
CA ASP A 168 14.90 4.80 19.79
C ASP A 168 14.50 5.70 18.60
N GLY A 169 13.20 5.96 18.41
CA GLY A 169 12.65 6.82 17.36
C GLY A 169 12.63 6.20 15.96
N THR A 170 13.06 4.94 15.82
CA THR A 170 13.13 4.23 14.53
C THR A 170 12.44 2.87 14.54
N THR A 171 12.16 2.33 15.72
CA THR A 171 11.47 1.05 15.90
C THR A 171 10.13 1.27 16.56
N GLU A 172 9.06 0.76 15.97
CA GLU A 172 7.71 0.80 16.52
C GLU A 172 7.18 -0.62 16.66
N VAL A 173 6.63 -0.95 17.83
CA VAL A 173 5.95 -2.21 18.07
C VAL A 173 4.49 -1.92 18.36
N GLY A 174 3.60 -2.69 17.75
CA GLY A 174 2.17 -2.49 17.92
C GLY A 174 1.36 -3.69 17.46
N THR A 175 0.04 -3.49 17.45
CA THR A 175 -0.93 -4.50 17.08
C THR A 175 -1.70 -4.04 15.85
N ALA A 176 -1.80 -4.91 14.85
CA ALA A 176 -2.63 -4.71 13.69
C ALA A 176 -3.84 -5.64 13.77
N GLU A 177 -5.04 -5.07 13.62
CA GLU A 177 -6.30 -5.82 13.54
C GLU A 177 -6.91 -5.62 12.16
N VAL A 178 -7.38 -6.70 11.54
CA VAL A 178 -8.06 -6.64 10.24
C VAL A 178 -9.18 -7.66 10.19
N ARG A 179 -10.35 -7.30 9.64
CA ARG A 179 -11.39 -8.28 9.34
C ARG A 179 -10.96 -9.16 8.18
N ALA A 180 -11.37 -10.42 8.21
CA ALA A 180 -11.11 -11.33 7.10
C ALA A 180 -12.23 -12.37 6.97
N SER A 181 -12.49 -12.78 5.73
CA SER A 181 -13.23 -14.00 5.45
C SER A 181 -12.23 -15.16 5.40
N VAL A 182 -12.40 -16.15 6.26
CA VAL A 182 -11.52 -17.32 6.34
C VAL A 182 -12.29 -18.54 5.87
N THR A 183 -11.77 -19.18 4.81
CA THR A 183 -12.25 -20.47 4.35
C THR A 183 -11.46 -21.56 5.05
N PHE A 184 -12.19 -22.45 5.73
CA PHE A 184 -11.64 -23.62 6.40
C PHE A 184 -11.99 -24.88 5.64
N ASP A 185 -11.17 -25.90 5.84
CA ASP A 185 -11.39 -27.25 5.34
C ASP A 185 -11.20 -28.30 6.44
N GLY A 186 -11.65 -29.52 6.19
CA GLY A 186 -11.49 -30.63 7.13
C GLY A 186 -12.25 -31.87 6.69
N PHE A 187 -12.39 -32.82 7.61
CA PHE A 187 -13.04 -34.10 7.36
C PHE A 187 -14.28 -34.29 8.22
N MET A 188 -15.38 -34.71 7.60
CA MET A 188 -16.65 -34.98 8.29
C MET A 188 -17.14 -36.38 7.96
N LEU A 189 -17.71 -37.10 8.93
CA LEU A 189 -18.32 -38.40 8.66
C LEU A 189 -19.44 -38.27 7.62
N LYS A 190 -19.45 -39.16 6.61
CA LYS A 190 -20.45 -39.19 5.53
C LYS A 190 -21.90 -39.19 6.03
N ALA A 191 -22.16 -39.80 7.18
CA ALA A 191 -23.51 -39.84 7.76
C ALA A 191 -23.93 -38.48 8.37
N ALA A 192 -22.95 -37.67 8.82
CA ALA A 192 -23.18 -36.39 9.47
C ALA A 192 -23.31 -35.24 8.47
N THR A 193 -22.85 -35.40 7.22
CA THR A 193 -23.02 -34.39 6.16
C THR A 193 -24.49 -34.20 5.74
N TYR A 194 -25.34 -35.22 5.96
CA TYR A 194 -26.77 -35.12 5.67
C TYR A 194 -27.50 -34.23 6.68
N GLY A 195 -27.80 -33.00 6.29
CA GLY A 195 -28.59 -32.05 7.09
C GLY A 195 -27.78 -30.94 7.76
N GLU A 196 -26.48 -30.86 7.48
CA GLU A 196 -25.67 -29.71 7.87
C GLU A 196 -25.82 -28.58 6.85
N HIS A 197 -26.03 -27.36 7.34
CA HIS A 197 -26.25 -26.18 6.49
C HIS A 197 -25.05 -25.24 6.48
N GLU A 198 -24.17 -25.33 7.47
CA GLU A 198 -23.00 -24.47 7.60
C GLU A 198 -21.78 -24.99 6.81
N VAL A 199 -21.84 -26.23 6.36
CA VAL A 199 -20.72 -26.94 5.76
C VAL A 199 -21.04 -27.31 4.31
N THR A 200 -20.11 -27.04 3.41
CA THR A 200 -20.17 -27.44 2.01
C THR A 200 -19.34 -28.70 1.80
N VAL A 201 -19.95 -29.74 1.20
CA VAL A 201 -19.21 -30.95 0.83
C VAL A 201 -18.41 -30.69 -0.44
N THR A 202 -17.08 -30.70 -0.32
CA THR A 202 -16.14 -30.46 -1.42
C THR A 202 -15.85 -31.77 -2.18
N ASP A 203 -15.61 -32.86 -1.44
CA ASP A 203 -15.48 -34.20 -2.00
C ASP A 203 -16.20 -35.22 -1.10
N PHE A 204 -17.35 -35.69 -1.58
CA PHE A 204 -18.14 -36.67 -0.82
C PHE A 204 -17.41 -38.01 -0.69
N ASP A 205 -16.65 -38.43 -1.69
CA ASP A 205 -16.03 -39.77 -1.79
C ASP A 205 -14.53 -39.76 -1.50
N TRP A 206 -14.07 -38.84 -0.65
CA TRP A 206 -12.68 -38.77 -0.19
C TRP A 206 -12.16 -40.12 0.32
N ASN A 207 -12.93 -40.82 1.17
CA ASN A 207 -12.74 -42.24 1.48
C ASN A 207 -14.07 -42.95 1.83
N ASP A 208 -14.00 -44.20 2.30
CA ASP A 208 -15.20 -45.02 2.63
C ASP A 208 -16.04 -44.45 3.79
N HIS A 209 -15.48 -43.59 4.64
CA HIS A 209 -16.07 -43.17 5.92
C HIS A 209 -16.30 -41.66 6.05
N VAL A 210 -15.40 -40.84 5.52
CA VAL A 210 -15.46 -39.38 5.61
C VAL A 210 -15.59 -38.73 4.25
N SER A 211 -16.14 -37.52 4.26
CA SER A 211 -16.15 -36.58 3.17
C SER A 211 -15.21 -35.42 3.51
N TYR A 212 -14.55 -34.87 2.49
CA TYR A 212 -13.80 -33.62 2.62
C TYR A 212 -14.78 -32.46 2.48
N VAL A 213 -14.73 -31.54 3.43
CA VAL A 213 -15.71 -30.47 3.58
C VAL A 213 -15.01 -29.12 3.76
N GLY A 214 -15.72 -28.04 3.45
CA GLY A 214 -15.28 -26.68 3.71
C GLY A 214 -16.40 -25.80 4.25
N PHE A 215 -16.02 -24.75 4.98
CA PHE A 215 -16.93 -23.74 5.52
C PHE A 215 -16.22 -22.40 5.68
N GLU A 216 -16.97 -21.32 5.81
CA GLU A 216 -16.43 -19.96 5.91
C GLU A 216 -16.80 -19.32 7.25
N ARG A 217 -15.91 -18.47 7.78
CA ARG A 217 -16.20 -17.57 8.92
C ARG A 217 -15.64 -16.18 8.67
N GLU A 218 -16.41 -15.19 9.09
CA GLU A 218 -15.94 -13.81 9.20
C GLU A 218 -15.28 -13.61 10.57
N VAL A 219 -14.01 -13.22 10.57
CA VAL A 219 -13.20 -13.09 11.79
C VAL A 219 -12.48 -11.74 11.84
N VAL A 220 -11.98 -11.37 13.01
CA VAL A 220 -10.98 -10.33 13.18
C VAL A 220 -9.64 -10.99 13.47
N LEU A 221 -8.68 -10.85 12.57
CA LEU A 221 -7.32 -11.34 12.73
C LEU A 221 -6.50 -10.31 13.49
N THR A 222 -5.75 -10.76 14.49
CA THR A 222 -4.86 -9.92 15.30
C THR A 222 -3.41 -10.32 15.05
N PHE A 223 -2.57 -9.33 14.73
CA PHE A 223 -1.15 -9.50 14.49
C PHE A 223 -0.33 -8.61 15.42
N GLN A 224 0.76 -9.14 15.95
CA GLN A 224 1.83 -8.33 16.54
C GLN A 224 2.82 -7.97 15.43
N VAL A 225 3.13 -6.68 15.29
CA VAL A 225 4.01 -6.19 14.22
C VAL A 225 5.13 -5.34 14.80
N THR A 226 6.34 -5.57 14.32
CA THR A 226 7.52 -4.73 14.56
C THR A 226 7.88 -4.00 13.27
N VAL A 227 7.87 -2.68 13.30
CA VAL A 227 8.30 -1.79 12.22
C VAL A 227 9.67 -1.23 12.57
N GLN A 228 10.66 -1.38 11.70
CA GLN A 228 11.99 -0.79 11.86
C GLN A 228 12.37 -0.01 10.60
N ASP A 229 12.78 1.25 10.77
CA ASP A 229 13.24 2.12 9.67
C ASP A 229 12.26 2.15 8.47
N ARG A 230 10.95 2.15 8.76
CA ARG A 230 9.87 2.08 7.77
C ARG A 230 9.88 0.81 6.90
N SER A 231 10.24 -0.31 7.51
CA SER A 231 10.05 -1.64 6.96
C SER A 231 9.44 -2.54 8.04
N ILE A 232 8.67 -3.55 7.64
CA ILE A 232 8.18 -4.55 8.58
C ILE A 232 9.34 -5.52 8.87
N ASP A 233 9.85 -5.48 10.09
CA ASP A 233 10.90 -6.39 10.56
C ASP A 233 10.31 -7.76 10.90
N SER A 234 9.17 -7.77 11.60
CA SER A 234 8.46 -8.99 11.96
C SER A 234 6.95 -8.78 12.02
N ILE A 235 6.22 -9.87 11.73
CA ILE A 235 4.77 -9.98 11.87
C ILE A 235 4.46 -11.38 12.41
N GLU A 236 3.69 -11.43 13.49
CA GLU A 236 3.30 -12.65 14.18
C GLU A 236 1.78 -12.69 14.36
N PHE A 237 1.17 -13.80 13.96
CA PHE A 237 -0.26 -14.04 14.17
C PHE A 237 -0.52 -14.36 15.64
N MET A 238 -1.35 -13.56 16.29
CA MET A 238 -1.67 -13.70 17.72
C MET A 238 -2.95 -14.51 17.97
N GLY A 239 -3.89 -14.44 17.04
CA GLY A 239 -5.17 -15.15 17.12
C GLY A 239 -6.26 -14.50 16.28
N ALA A 240 -7.41 -15.15 16.25
CA ALA A 240 -8.61 -14.68 15.60
C ALA A 240 -9.79 -14.67 16.58
N THR A 241 -10.63 -13.65 16.46
CA THR A 241 -11.90 -13.54 17.20
C THR A 241 -13.07 -13.47 16.24
N GLU A 242 -14.25 -13.87 16.69
CA GLU A 242 -15.44 -13.84 15.85
C GLU A 242 -15.81 -12.40 15.45
N GLY A 243 -15.92 -12.17 14.14
CA GLY A 243 -16.31 -10.88 13.60
C GLY A 243 -17.77 -10.61 13.91
N GLN A 244 -18.06 -9.54 14.68
CA GLN A 244 -19.42 -9.01 14.71
C GLN A 244 -19.82 -8.67 13.25
N PRO A 245 -20.96 -9.18 12.74
CA PRO A 245 -21.40 -8.86 11.39
C PRO A 245 -21.49 -7.34 11.28
N VAL A 246 -20.88 -6.78 10.23
CA VAL A 246 -20.98 -5.35 9.95
C VAL A 246 -22.48 -5.05 9.83
N PRO A 247 -23.07 -4.20 10.70
CA PRO A 247 -24.45 -3.82 10.52
C PRO A 247 -24.54 -3.19 9.14
N ASP A 248 -25.29 -3.83 8.25
CA ASP A 248 -25.39 -3.50 6.82
C ASP A 248 -25.56 -1.97 6.69
N VAL A 249 -24.45 -1.27 6.41
CA VAL A 249 -24.44 0.19 6.36
C VAL A 249 -25.02 0.51 4.99
N HIS A 250 -26.34 0.47 4.89
CA HIS A 250 -27.05 1.04 3.76
C HIS A 250 -26.63 2.51 3.66
N TYR A 251 -25.65 2.77 2.80
CA TYR A 251 -25.29 4.11 2.36
C TYR A 251 -26.58 4.76 1.85
N ARG A 252 -27.18 5.61 2.68
CA ARG A 252 -28.22 6.53 2.22
C ARG A 252 -27.55 7.43 1.19
N ARG A 253 -27.89 7.18 -0.08
CA ARG A 253 -27.61 8.06 -1.21
C ARG A 253 -28.21 9.44 -1.00
#